data_AF-A0A533XAZ5-F1
#
_entry.id   AF-A0A533XAZ5-F1
#
_cell.length_a   1.000
_cell.length_b   1.000
_cell.length_c   1.000
_cell.angle_alpha   90.00
_cell.angle_beta   90.00
_cell.angle_gamma   90.00
#
_symmetry.space_group_name_H-M   'P 1'
#
loop_
_entity.id
_entity.type
_entity.pdbx_description
1 polymer ?
#
loop_
_entity_poly.entity_id
_entity_poly.type
_entity_poly.pdbx_seq_one_letter_code
_entity_poly.pdbx_strand_id
1 'polypeptide(L)'
;MAGDRGSRAVRRMNEDTLVLTDTYFTDKGKVVRKKLVRLYPETHSWTNTRISTEGRFSQFLYRIIPEAEGSRLEFTGSQVLPGKKPPALKLAALARKYVKEDSQSWRNLAKAMEEDLGGRSKPKKQRR
;
A
#
# COMPACT_ATOMS: atom_id res chain seq x y z
N MET A 1 -12.93 1.41 0.35
CA MET A 1 -13.16 0.07 0.90
C MET A 1 -12.91 0.14 2.39
N ALA A 2 -13.98 0.21 3.18
CA ALA A 2 -13.94 0.13 4.64
C ALA A 2 -14.19 -1.34 5.01
N GLY A 3 -13.29 -1.92 5.80
CA GLY A 3 -13.40 -3.29 6.27
C GLY A 3 -12.69 -3.37 7.60
N ASP A 4 -13.43 -3.12 8.69
CA ASP A 4 -12.98 -3.11 10.09
C ASP A 4 -12.50 -4.49 10.61
N ARG A 5 -12.39 -5.49 9.73
CA ARG A 5 -11.87 -6.83 10.06
C ARG A 5 -10.76 -7.16 9.08
N GLY A 6 -9.64 -6.47 9.24
CA GLY A 6 -8.40 -6.78 8.55
C GLY A 6 -7.25 -6.79 9.55
N SER A 7 -6.29 -7.67 9.35
CA SER A 7 -5.05 -7.64 10.13
C SER A 7 -3.84 -7.72 9.19
N ARG A 8 -2.75 -7.10 9.61
CA ARG A 8 -1.46 -7.18 8.92
C ARG A 8 -0.43 -7.71 9.91
N ALA A 9 0.17 -8.84 9.57
CA ALA A 9 1.39 -9.29 10.22
C ALA A 9 2.59 -8.80 9.40
N VAL A 10 3.60 -8.25 10.09
CA VAL A 10 4.85 -7.78 9.49
C VAL A 10 5.97 -8.67 10.01
N ARG A 11 6.68 -9.35 9.11
CA ARG A 11 7.86 -10.15 9.46
C ARG A 11 9.10 -9.55 8.79
N ARG A 12 10.06 -9.08 9.59
CA ARG A 12 11.35 -8.62 9.08
C ARG A 12 12.19 -9.82 8.66
N MET A 13 12.75 -9.80 7.45
CA MET A 13 13.64 -10.84 6.92
C MET A 13 15.10 -10.42 7.09
N ASN A 14 15.40 -9.16 6.83
CA ASN A 14 16.68 -8.50 7.06
C ASN A 14 16.45 -6.98 7.21
N GLU A 15 17.52 -6.19 7.19
CA GLU A 15 17.47 -4.73 7.39
C GLU A 15 16.43 -4.03 6.50
N ASP A 16 16.43 -4.31 5.19
CA ASP A 16 15.53 -3.61 4.27
C ASP A 16 14.43 -4.50 3.68
N THR A 17 14.30 -5.74 4.11
CA THR A 17 13.34 -6.69 3.52
C THR A 17 12.32 -7.15 4.54
N LEU A 18 11.04 -7.02 4.20
CA LEU A 18 9.91 -7.40 5.02
C LEU A 18 8.97 -8.34 4.25
N VAL A 19 8.31 -9.24 4.96
CA VAL A 19 7.14 -9.97 4.45
C VAL A 19 5.91 -9.45 5.15
N LEU A 20 4.96 -8.93 4.37
CA LEU A 20 3.65 -8.53 4.86
C LEU A 20 2.65 -9.65 4.60
N THR A 21 1.90 -10.04 5.63
CA THR A 21 0.76 -10.95 5.50
C THR A 21 -0.50 -10.19 5.87
N ASP A 22 -1.27 -9.83 4.86
CA ASP A 22 -2.57 -9.19 4.99
C ASP A 22 -3.65 -10.27 5.09
N THR A 23 -4.51 -10.19 6.11
CA THR A 23 -5.70 -11.01 6.27
C THR A 23 -6.92 -10.12 6.15
N TYR A 24 -7.86 -10.51 5.29
CA TYR A 24 -9.15 -9.84 5.09
C TYR A 24 -10.28 -10.85 5.30
N PHE A 25 -11.40 -10.40 5.85
CA PHE A 25 -12.63 -11.19 5.90
C PHE A 25 -13.62 -10.65 4.87
N THR A 26 -14.11 -11.53 4.02
CA THR A 26 -15.10 -11.23 2.97
C THR A 26 -16.31 -12.15 3.14
N ASP A 27 -17.41 -11.87 2.44
CA ASP A 27 -18.59 -12.74 2.43
C ASP A 27 -18.27 -14.16 1.92
N LYS A 28 -17.19 -14.30 1.15
CA LYS A 28 -16.68 -15.58 0.63
C LYS A 28 -15.67 -16.26 1.55
N GLY A 29 -15.45 -15.71 2.75
CA GLY A 29 -14.52 -16.21 3.74
C GLY A 29 -13.22 -15.41 3.86
N LYS A 30 -12.24 -16.03 4.52
CA LYS A 30 -10.95 -15.43 4.86
C LYS A 30 -10.03 -15.41 3.64
N VAL A 31 -9.53 -14.23 3.30
CA VAL A 31 -8.54 -14.01 2.24
C VAL A 31 -7.20 -13.65 2.87
N VAL A 32 -6.15 -14.42 2.55
CA VAL A 32 -4.79 -14.15 3.01
C VAL A 32 -3.91 -13.78 1.83
N ARG A 33 -3.28 -12.60 1.88
CA ARG A 33 -2.38 -12.09 0.85
C ARG A 33 -1.00 -11.89 1.44
N LYS A 34 0.02 -12.39 0.74
CA LYS A 34 1.42 -12.27 1.16
C LYS A 34 2.18 -11.41 0.15
N LYS A 35 3.02 -10.52 0.67
CA LYS A 35 3.80 -9.57 -0.12
C LYS A 35 5.23 -9.53 0.42
N LEU A 36 6.21 -9.55 -0.47
CA LEU A 36 7.60 -9.24 -0.16
C LEU A 36 7.81 -7.74 -0.42
N VAL A 37 8.31 -7.03 0.58
CA VAL A 37 8.63 -5.61 0.49
C VAL A 37 10.14 -5.45 0.64
N ARG A 38 10.77 -4.77 -0.31
CA ARG A 38 12.18 -4.35 -0.21
C ARG A 38 12.23 -2.84 -0.18
N LEU A 39 12.85 -2.29 0.85
CA LEU A 39 13.07 -0.87 1.04
C LEU A 39 14.41 -0.47 0.40
N TYR A 40 14.46 0.76 -0.09
CA TYR A 40 15.64 1.41 -0.67
C TYR A 40 15.73 2.82 -0.06
N PRO A 41 16.24 2.93 1.19
CA PRO A 41 16.25 4.19 1.93
C PRO A 41 16.93 5.34 1.17
N GLU A 42 18.02 5.03 0.46
CA GLU A 42 18.83 5.99 -0.31
C GLU A 42 18.04 6.69 -1.43
N THR A 43 17.00 6.06 -1.94
CA THR A 43 16.13 6.62 -2.99
C THR A 43 14.73 6.98 -2.50
N HIS A 44 14.47 6.82 -1.20
CA HIS A 44 13.13 6.95 -0.60
C HIS A 44 12.09 6.11 -1.35
N SER A 45 12.48 4.89 -1.75
CA SER A 45 11.64 4.02 -2.55
C SER A 45 11.50 2.64 -1.94
N TRP A 46 10.48 1.90 -2.38
CA TRP A 46 10.32 0.50 -2.03
C TRP A 46 9.58 -0.26 -3.12
N THR A 47 9.89 -1.55 -3.22
CA THR A 47 9.12 -2.47 -4.04
C THR A 47 8.16 -3.29 -3.19
N ASN A 48 7.05 -3.69 -3.78
CA ASN A 48 6.06 -4.59 -3.22
C ASN A 48 5.78 -5.69 -4.24
N THR A 49 6.25 -6.89 -3.97
CA THR A 49 6.06 -8.05 -4.84
C THR A 49 5.03 -8.99 -4.23
N ARG A 50 3.95 -9.27 -4.95
CA ARG A 50 2.95 -10.25 -4.51
C ARG A 50 3.52 -11.66 -4.62
N ILE A 51 3.49 -12.40 -3.51
CA ILE A 51 3.96 -13.78 -3.44
C ILE A 51 2.83 -14.79 -3.17
N SER A 52 1.62 -14.32 -2.84
CA SER A 52 0.41 -15.15 -2.81
C SER A 52 -0.06 -15.54 -4.22
N THR A 53 -0.82 -16.63 -4.33
CA THR A 53 -1.27 -17.26 -5.58
C THR A 53 -1.99 -16.31 -6.54
N GLU A 54 -2.94 -15.51 -6.06
CA GLU A 54 -3.65 -14.54 -6.89
C GLU A 54 -2.74 -13.34 -7.24
N GLY A 55 -2.48 -13.16 -8.53
CA GLY A 55 -1.59 -12.10 -9.02
C GLY A 55 -0.13 -12.27 -8.58
N ARG A 56 0.30 -13.52 -8.33
CA ARG A 56 1.68 -13.86 -7.99
C ARG A 56 2.65 -13.23 -9.00
N PHE A 57 3.75 -12.69 -8.50
CA PHE A 57 4.77 -11.97 -9.28
C PHE A 57 4.35 -10.58 -9.78
N SER A 58 3.14 -10.10 -9.47
CA SER A 58 2.84 -8.68 -9.65
C SER A 58 3.77 -7.85 -8.76
N GLN A 59 4.37 -6.82 -9.34
CA GLN A 59 5.33 -5.96 -8.67
C GLN A 59 4.90 -4.51 -8.75
N PHE A 60 5.05 -3.79 -7.64
CA PHE A 60 4.73 -2.39 -7.52
C PHE A 60 5.96 -1.67 -6.99
N LEU A 61 6.34 -0.57 -7.61
CA LEU A 61 7.41 0.32 -7.17
C LEU A 61 6.75 1.61 -6.67
N TYR A 62 7.17 2.07 -5.51
CA TYR A 62 6.73 3.33 -4.92
C TYR A 62 7.95 4.17 -4.60
N ARG A 63 7.85 5.49 -4.79
CA ARG A 63 8.91 6.44 -4.49
C ARG A 63 8.30 7.71 -3.90
N ILE A 64 8.85 8.17 -2.80
CA ILE A 64 8.54 9.48 -2.23
C ILE A 64 9.56 10.48 -2.74
N ILE A 65 9.09 11.57 -3.33
CA ILE A 65 9.90 12.67 -3.82
C ILE A 65 9.59 13.88 -2.92
N PRO A 66 10.58 14.41 -2.20
CA PRO A 66 10.40 15.63 -1.44
C PRO A 66 10.17 16.81 -2.40
N GLU A 67 9.22 17.67 -2.07
CA GLU A 67 8.91 18.89 -2.81
C GLU A 67 8.98 20.10 -1.86
N ALA A 68 8.99 21.33 -2.40
CA ALA A 68 9.10 22.54 -1.59
C ALA A 68 7.99 22.64 -0.53
N GLU A 69 6.77 22.20 -0.87
CA GLU A 69 5.62 22.12 0.03
C GLU A 69 5.13 20.67 0.10
N GLY A 70 5.79 19.88 0.94
CA GLY A 70 5.38 18.51 1.25
C GLY A 70 6.12 17.44 0.45
N SER A 71 5.42 16.42 -0.02
CA SER A 71 6.03 15.31 -0.73
C SER A 71 5.05 14.71 -1.74
N ARG A 72 5.59 14.30 -2.89
CA ARG A 72 4.85 13.61 -3.93
C ARG A 72 5.19 12.13 -3.92
N LEU A 73 4.17 11.32 -4.10
CA LEU A 73 4.35 9.88 -4.31
C LEU A 73 4.26 9.56 -5.80
N GLU A 74 5.31 8.95 -6.32
CA GLU A 74 5.28 8.25 -7.58
C GLU A 74 5.07 6.75 -7.35
N PHE A 75 4.31 6.12 -8.24
CA PHE A 75 4.17 4.68 -8.22
C PHE A 75 4.04 4.10 -9.63
N THR A 76 4.57 2.90 -9.80
CA THR A 76 4.44 2.11 -11.02
C THR A 76 3.99 0.71 -10.64
N GLY A 77 2.95 0.21 -11.30
CA GLY A 77 2.40 -1.13 -11.07
C GLY A 77 2.56 -2.01 -12.30
N SER A 78 3.18 -3.17 -12.12
CA SER A 78 3.25 -4.26 -13.10
C SER A 78 2.42 -5.44 -12.60
N GLN A 79 1.21 -5.58 -13.10
CA GLN A 79 0.30 -6.65 -12.68
C GLN A 79 0.39 -7.86 -13.60
N VAL A 80 0.49 -9.03 -12.98
CA VAL A 80 0.37 -10.32 -13.65
C VAL A 80 -1.06 -10.81 -13.51
N LEU A 81 -1.76 -10.89 -14.64
CA LEU A 81 -3.12 -11.43 -14.71
C LEU A 81 -3.06 -12.86 -15.24
N PRO A 82 -3.60 -13.86 -14.51
CA PRO A 82 -3.68 -15.21 -15.01
C PRO A 82 -4.68 -15.30 -16.17
N GLY A 83 -4.40 -16.16 -17.15
CA GLY A 83 -5.29 -16.45 -18.27
C GLY A 83 -4.97 -15.66 -19.55
N LYS A 84 -5.97 -15.51 -20.43
CA LYS A 84 -5.80 -14.83 -21.72
C LYS A 84 -5.61 -13.33 -21.51
N LYS A 85 -4.66 -12.75 -22.25
CA LYS A 85 -4.38 -11.30 -22.26
C LYS A 85 -5.69 -10.53 -22.56
N PRO A 86 -6.15 -9.64 -21.66
CA PRO A 86 -7.32 -8.82 -21.92
C PRO A 86 -7.09 -7.87 -23.11
N PRO A 87 -8.15 -7.42 -23.79
CA PRO A 87 -8.07 -6.36 -24.80
C PRO A 87 -7.40 -5.09 -24.23
N ALA A 88 -6.64 -4.38 -25.07
CA ALA A 88 -5.90 -3.17 -24.67
C ALA A 88 -6.79 -2.11 -23.99
N LEU A 89 -8.01 -1.91 -24.48
CA LEU A 89 -8.98 -0.99 -23.87
C LEU A 89 -9.35 -1.37 -22.44
N LYS A 90 -9.50 -2.67 -22.15
CA LYS A 90 -9.76 -3.15 -20.78
C LYS A 90 -8.55 -2.95 -19.88
N LEU A 91 -7.34 -3.18 -20.39
CA LEU A 91 -6.10 -2.93 -19.65
C LEU A 91 -5.95 -1.44 -19.29
N ALA A 92 -6.21 -0.53 -20.25
CA ALA A 92 -6.16 0.91 -20.00
C ALA A 92 -7.21 1.38 -18.99
N ALA A 93 -8.42 0.81 -19.05
CA ALA A 93 -9.47 1.09 -18.06
C ALA A 93 -9.10 0.59 -16.66
N LEU A 94 -8.52 -0.61 -16.54
CA LEU A 94 -8.03 -1.16 -15.28
C LEU A 94 -6.89 -0.32 -14.69
N ALA A 95 -5.92 0.08 -15.52
CA ALA A 95 -4.83 0.93 -15.09
C ALA A 95 -5.34 2.26 -14.51
N ARG A 96 -6.26 2.94 -15.22
CA ARG A 96 -6.89 4.18 -14.72
C ARG A 96 -7.65 3.98 -13.41
N LYS A 97 -8.38 2.89 -13.29
CA LYS A 97 -9.11 2.54 -12.05
C LYS A 97 -8.13 2.38 -10.89
N TYR A 98 -7.08 1.60 -11.05
CA TYR A 98 -6.09 1.37 -9.99
C TYR A 98 -5.35 2.64 -9.62
N VAL A 99 -5.01 3.49 -10.59
CA VAL A 99 -4.40 4.79 -10.30
C VAL A 99 -5.30 5.62 -9.38
N LYS A 100 -6.60 5.69 -9.70
CA LYS A 100 -7.57 6.43 -8.86
C LYS A 100 -7.70 5.84 -7.46
N GLU A 101 -7.79 4.51 -7.36
CA GLU A 101 -7.91 3.81 -6.07
C GLU A 101 -6.66 3.99 -5.18
N ASP A 102 -5.47 3.88 -5.78
CA ASP A 102 -4.20 4.05 -5.08
C ASP A 102 -4.04 5.51 -4.63
N SER A 103 -4.28 6.49 -5.51
CA SER A 103 -4.25 7.91 -5.15
C SER A 103 -5.20 8.25 -4.01
N GLN A 104 -6.43 7.70 -4.02
CA GLN A 104 -7.38 7.93 -2.93
C GLN A 104 -6.90 7.31 -1.61
N SER A 105 -6.33 6.10 -1.67
CA SER A 105 -5.79 5.42 -0.48
C SER A 105 -4.66 6.23 0.16
N TRP A 106 -3.80 6.85 -0.65
CA TRP A 106 -2.73 7.73 -0.18
C TRP A 106 -3.24 9.02 0.46
N ARG A 107 -4.26 9.67 -0.13
CA ARG A 107 -4.88 10.84 0.52
C ARG A 107 -5.49 10.49 1.87
N ASN A 108 -6.14 9.33 1.96
CA ASN A 108 -6.70 8.87 3.23
C ASN A 108 -5.61 8.60 4.27
N LEU A 109 -4.48 8.02 3.86
CA LEU A 109 -3.33 7.81 4.74
C LEU A 109 -2.74 9.14 5.22
N ALA A 110 -2.52 10.10 4.31
CA ALA A 110 -2.00 11.43 4.66
C ALA A 110 -2.88 12.11 5.71
N LYS A 111 -4.20 12.11 5.48
CA LYS A 111 -5.18 12.65 6.44
C LYS A 111 -5.11 11.95 7.80
N ALA A 112 -5.04 10.62 7.82
CA ALA A 112 -4.93 9.87 9.08
C ALA A 112 -3.61 10.16 9.82
N MET A 113 -2.51 10.39 9.09
CA MET A 113 -1.23 10.79 9.68
C MET A 113 -1.29 12.21 10.25
N GLU A 114 -1.91 13.15 9.55
CA GLU A 114 -2.16 14.51 10.06
C GLU A 114 -2.98 14.48 11.35
N GLU A 115 -4.02 13.64 11.42
CA GLU A 115 -4.83 13.47 12.62
C GLU A 115 -4.02 12.89 13.80
N ASP A 116 -3.17 11.87 13.58
CA ASP A 116 -2.31 11.30 14.64
C ASP A 116 -1.27 12.31 15.14
N LEU A 117 -0.65 13.08 14.23
CA LEU A 117 0.31 14.12 14.59
C LEU A 117 -0.36 15.30 15.30
N GLY A 118 -1.52 15.74 14.81
CA GLY A 118 -2.32 16.81 15.41
C GLY A 118 -2.86 16.45 16.80
N GLY A 119 -3.22 15.18 17.02
CA GLY A 119 -3.70 14.65 18.29
C GLY A 119 -2.63 14.58 19.39
N ARG A 120 -1.34 14.45 19.03
CA ARG A 120 -0.22 14.43 19.98
C ARG A 120 0.16 15.81 20.54
N SER A 121 -0.39 16.89 20.00
CA SER A 121 -0.02 18.27 20.35
C SER A 121 -0.80 18.91 21.52
N LYS A 122 -1.80 18.24 22.11
CA LYS A 122 -2.50 18.76 23.29
C LYS A 122 -1.88 18.25 24.59
N PRO A 123 -1.09 19.05 25.33
CA PRO A 123 -0.65 18.65 26.66
C PRO A 123 -1.88 18.49 27.55
N LYS A 124 -2.00 17.33 28.22
CA LYS A 124 -2.96 17.15 29.31
C LYS A 124 -2.67 18.22 30.35
N LYS A 125 -3.59 19.18 30.53
CA LYS A 125 -3.59 20.06 31.70
C LYS A 125 -3.66 19.16 32.94
N GLN A 126 -2.55 19.03 33.66
CA GLN A 126 -2.56 18.50 35.03
C GLN A 126 -3.45 19.44 35.85
N ARG A 127 -4.62 18.91 36.27
CA ARG A 127 -5.42 19.55 37.30
C ARG A 127 -4.66 19.32 38.61
N ARG A 128 -4.21 20.42 39.21
CA ARG A 128 -3.74 20.47 40.60
C ARG A 128 -4.90 20.28 41.54
#